data_AF-A0A928BUS5-F1
#
_entry.id   AF-A0A928BUS5-F1
#
_cell.length_a   1.000
_cell.length_b   1.000
_cell.length_c   1.000
_cell.angle_alpha   90.00
_cell.angle_beta   90.00
_cell.angle_gamma   90.00
#
_symmetry.space_group_name_H-M   'P 1'
#
loop_
_entity.id
_entity.type
_entity.pdbx_description
1 polymer ?
#
loop_
_entity_poly.entity_id
_entity_poly.type
_entity_poly.pdbx_seq_one_letter_code
_entity_poly.pdbx_strand_id
1 'polypeptide(L)'
;MMKIKHLFLMLTLVFTAITANAQELIKNGDFELNPRVEHGTSATTGWDSRKPVVVTHVDPISADNPHYAVICCDTLYNEGAGGAMDIADGTKYDLSIALRNIPAIKAEDRTEGNKLIIIQLIDEQCKPIAETTIRVKGQGWQQFNKRFTASATCTKARLAIIGLGCAKVAIDNVSIKKH
;
A
#
# COMPACT_ATOMS: atom_id res chain seq x y z
N MET A 1 36.35 -34.03 -42.83
CA MET A 1 35.04 -34.70 -42.68
C MET A 1 34.68 -34.70 -41.19
N MET A 2 33.65 -33.95 -40.82
CA MET A 2 33.23 -33.62 -39.45
C MET A 2 32.50 -34.81 -38.82
N LYS A 3 32.77 -35.16 -37.55
CA LYS A 3 31.86 -36.03 -36.77
C LYS A 3 31.29 -35.27 -35.58
N ILE A 4 30.04 -34.88 -35.81
CA ILE A 4 29.06 -34.23 -34.94
C ILE A 4 28.74 -35.14 -33.76
N LYS A 5 29.56 -35.14 -32.71
CA LYS A 5 29.24 -35.77 -31.42
C LYS A 5 29.68 -34.93 -30.21
N HIS A 6 29.88 -33.63 -30.39
CA HIS A 6 30.28 -32.70 -29.32
C HIS A 6 29.30 -31.53 -29.13
N LEU A 7 28.05 -31.67 -29.56
CA LEU A 7 27.12 -30.52 -29.59
C LEU A 7 25.72 -30.81 -29.04
N PHE A 8 25.54 -31.85 -28.23
CA PHE A 8 24.26 -32.06 -27.58
C PHE A 8 24.46 -32.49 -26.13
N LEU A 9 23.72 -31.84 -25.25
CA LEU A 9 23.59 -32.10 -23.82
C LEU A 9 24.72 -31.54 -22.93
N MET A 10 24.63 -30.24 -22.64
CA MET A 10 24.50 -29.70 -21.27
C MET A 10 24.48 -28.17 -21.37
N LEU A 11 23.53 -27.67 -22.16
CA LEU A 11 23.03 -26.30 -21.98
C LEU A 11 22.12 -26.36 -20.74
N THR A 12 22.73 -26.41 -19.56
CA THR A 12 22.00 -26.14 -18.33
C THR A 12 21.66 -24.65 -18.41
N LEU A 13 20.43 -24.36 -18.83
CA LEU A 13 19.84 -23.04 -18.69
C LEU A 13 19.99 -22.63 -17.24
N VAL A 14 20.96 -21.76 -16.97
CA VAL A 14 20.90 -20.88 -15.83
C VAL A 14 19.82 -19.87 -16.20
N PHE A 15 18.56 -20.22 -15.94
CA PHE A 15 17.54 -19.20 -15.67
C PHE A 15 17.96 -18.55 -14.36
N THR A 16 18.89 -17.61 -14.42
CA THR A 16 18.91 -16.54 -13.43
C THR A 16 17.58 -15.85 -13.62
N ALA A 17 16.63 -16.14 -12.73
CA ALA A 17 15.52 -15.25 -12.49
C ALA A 17 16.16 -13.89 -12.20
N ILE A 18 16.11 -12.99 -13.18
CA ILE A 18 16.36 -11.59 -12.92
C ILE A 18 15.22 -11.23 -11.99
N THR A 19 15.47 -11.25 -10.69
CA THR A 19 14.64 -10.53 -9.73
C THR A 19 14.78 -9.09 -10.15
N ALA A 20 13.90 -8.65 -11.06
CA ALA A 20 13.59 -7.24 -11.18
C ALA A 20 13.27 -6.81 -9.76
N ASN A 21 14.09 -5.93 -9.18
CA ASN A 21 13.76 -5.32 -7.90
C ASN A 21 12.41 -4.65 -8.12
N ALA A 22 11.34 -5.25 -7.58
CA ALA A 22 10.00 -4.75 -7.79
C ALA A 22 9.95 -3.35 -7.17
N GLN A 23 9.79 -2.33 -8.03
CA GLN A 23 9.81 -0.94 -7.63
C GLN A 23 8.66 -0.69 -6.66
N GLU A 24 8.98 -0.12 -5.50
CA GLU A 24 7.98 0.37 -4.56
C GLU A 24 7.24 1.55 -5.20
N LEU A 25 5.91 1.46 -5.25
CA LEU A 25 5.08 2.52 -5.80
C LEU A 25 4.66 3.53 -4.73
N ILE A 26 4.66 3.17 -3.46
CA ILE A 26 4.19 4.06 -2.37
C ILE A 26 5.33 4.96 -1.88
N LYS A 27 5.05 6.26 -1.76
CA LYS A 27 5.93 7.18 -1.02
C LYS A 27 5.54 7.17 0.45
N ASN A 28 6.52 7.01 1.36
CA ASN A 28 6.33 7.17 2.80
C ASN A 28 5.23 6.26 3.39
N GLY A 29 5.25 4.98 3.00
CA GLY A 29 4.22 4.00 3.35
C GLY A 29 4.05 3.72 4.84
N ASP A 30 5.09 4.02 5.62
CA ASP A 30 5.24 3.83 7.06
C ASP A 30 5.12 5.15 7.86
N PHE A 31 4.90 6.29 7.18
CA PHE A 31 4.74 7.60 7.80
C PHE A 31 5.96 8.09 8.62
N GLU A 32 7.15 7.54 8.37
CA GLU A 32 8.37 7.89 9.13
C GLU A 32 9.22 8.98 8.50
N LEU A 33 8.90 9.44 7.29
CA LEU A 33 9.61 10.57 6.69
C LEU A 33 9.57 11.78 7.61
N ASN A 34 10.71 12.41 7.77
CA ASN A 34 10.88 13.60 8.57
C ASN A 34 12.14 14.35 8.09
N PRO A 35 12.33 15.61 8.51
CA PRO A 35 13.45 16.42 8.02
C PRO A 35 14.85 15.86 8.30
N ARG A 36 14.99 14.91 9.24
CA ARG A 36 16.27 14.24 9.52
C ARG A 36 16.54 13.07 8.56
N VAL A 37 15.49 12.43 8.07
CA VAL A 37 15.57 11.34 7.08
C VAL A 37 15.70 11.91 5.67
N GLU A 38 14.82 12.85 5.31
CA GLU A 38 14.82 13.54 4.02
C GLU A 38 14.45 15.01 4.23
N HIS A 39 15.35 15.92 3.86
CA HIS A 39 15.15 17.35 4.09
C HIS A 39 13.87 17.86 3.42
N GLY A 40 13.08 18.65 4.14
CA GLY A 40 11.82 19.21 3.64
C GLY A 40 10.63 18.25 3.68
N THR A 41 10.79 17.06 4.27
CA THR A 41 9.69 16.10 4.45
C THR A 41 9.11 16.11 5.86
N SER A 42 7.98 15.45 6.01
CA SER A 42 7.21 15.26 7.24
C SER A 42 6.49 13.91 7.17
N ALA A 43 5.91 13.48 8.30
CA ALA A 43 5.22 12.20 8.38
C ALA A 43 4.05 12.06 7.38
N THR A 44 3.51 13.17 6.88
CA THR A 44 2.43 13.19 5.88
C THR A 44 2.92 13.35 4.45
N THR A 45 4.24 13.42 4.21
CA THR A 45 4.79 13.61 2.86
C THR A 45 4.38 12.46 1.95
N GLY A 46 3.89 12.78 0.75
CA GLY A 46 3.37 11.79 -0.20
C GLY A 46 1.92 11.36 0.03
N TRP A 47 1.29 11.86 1.10
CA TRP A 47 -0.09 11.57 1.46
C TRP A 47 -0.97 12.81 1.42
N ASP A 48 -2.18 12.65 0.89
CA ASP A 48 -3.18 13.72 0.84
C ASP A 48 -4.57 13.20 1.26
N SER A 49 -5.42 14.11 1.73
CA SER A 49 -6.80 13.85 2.09
C SER A 49 -7.61 15.14 2.07
N ARG A 50 -8.94 15.02 1.98
CA ARG A 50 -9.85 16.18 2.06
C ARG A 50 -9.70 16.93 3.40
N LYS A 51 -9.35 16.22 4.46
CA LYS A 51 -9.03 16.77 5.78
C LYS A 51 -7.53 16.61 6.03
N PRO A 52 -6.94 17.39 6.95
CA PRO A 52 -5.54 17.18 7.33
C PRO A 52 -5.27 15.72 7.69
N VAL A 53 -4.22 15.14 7.10
CA VAL A 53 -3.80 13.76 7.39
C VAL A 53 -3.37 13.68 8.86
N VAL A 54 -4.00 12.77 9.61
CA VAL A 54 -3.73 12.57 11.04
C VAL A 54 -2.73 11.43 11.19
N VAL A 55 -1.53 11.75 11.68
CA VAL A 55 -0.51 10.78 12.05
C VAL A 55 -0.34 10.77 13.57
N THR A 56 -0.23 9.59 14.16
CA THR A 56 -0.06 9.39 15.62
C THR A 56 0.89 8.21 15.88
N HIS A 57 1.16 7.93 17.15
CA HIS A 57 2.17 6.96 17.59
C HIS A 57 1.77 6.13 18.82
N VAL A 58 0.48 6.13 19.20
CA VAL A 58 0.00 5.41 20.39
C VAL A 58 -0.20 3.93 20.05
N ASP A 59 0.41 3.02 20.81
CA ASP A 59 0.39 1.57 20.57
C ASP A 59 0.79 1.20 19.13
N PRO A 60 2.02 1.54 18.70
CA PRO A 60 2.47 1.36 17.33
C PRO A 60 2.75 -0.11 16.98
N ILE A 61 2.99 -0.40 15.70
CA ILE A 61 3.50 -1.71 15.26
C ILE A 61 4.93 -1.92 15.76
N SER A 62 5.75 -0.88 15.70
CA SER A 62 7.16 -0.89 16.11
C SER A 62 7.44 0.29 17.04
N ALA A 63 8.30 0.08 18.04
CA ALA A 63 8.77 1.18 18.88
C ALA A 63 9.77 2.08 18.14
N ASP A 64 10.51 1.52 17.17
CA ASP A 64 11.53 2.25 16.42
C ASP A 64 10.93 3.09 15.27
N ASN A 65 9.84 2.60 14.69
CA ASN A 65 9.04 3.28 13.66
C ASN A 65 7.59 3.39 14.17
N PRO A 66 7.29 4.38 15.03
CA PRO A 66 6.04 4.39 15.76
C PRO A 66 4.88 5.09 15.03
N HIS A 67 5.11 5.78 13.92
CA HIS A 67 4.10 6.58 13.24
C HIS A 67 3.11 5.73 12.44
N TYR A 68 1.85 6.14 12.45
CA TYR A 68 0.82 5.58 11.59
C TYR A 68 -0.30 6.60 11.33
N ALA A 69 -0.99 6.46 10.19
CA ALA A 69 -2.12 7.32 9.86
C ALA A 69 -3.44 6.82 10.46
N VAL A 70 -4.37 7.74 10.72
CA VAL A 70 -5.71 7.42 11.21
C VAL A 70 -6.79 8.01 10.31
N ILE A 71 -7.73 7.18 9.87
CA ILE A 71 -8.93 7.62 9.11
C ILE A 71 -10.22 7.05 9.71
N CYS A 72 -11.36 7.70 9.44
CA CYS A 72 -12.70 7.19 9.75
C CYS A 72 -13.55 7.03 8.47
N CYS A 73 -14.45 7.97 8.18
CA CYS A 73 -15.23 8.05 6.94
C CYS A 73 -14.59 9.02 5.94
N ASP A 74 -13.28 8.87 5.74
CA ASP A 74 -12.46 9.72 4.88
C ASP A 74 -11.60 8.84 3.94
N THR A 75 -11.01 9.46 2.93
CA THR A 75 -10.07 8.82 2.01
C THR A 75 -8.67 9.36 2.22
N LEU A 76 -7.67 8.48 2.19
CA LEU A 76 -6.26 8.81 2.16
C LEU A 76 -5.70 8.47 0.78
N TYR A 77 -5.03 9.43 0.15
CA TYR A 77 -4.44 9.28 -1.18
C TYR A 77 -2.92 9.25 -1.11
N ASN A 78 -2.28 8.39 -1.90
CA ASN A 78 -0.82 8.44 -2.10
C ASN A 78 -0.52 8.71 -3.58
N GLU A 79 0.29 9.72 -3.86
CA GLU A 79 0.68 10.08 -5.24
C GLU A 79 1.74 9.15 -5.82
N GLY A 80 2.41 8.40 -4.95
CA GLY A 80 3.44 7.45 -5.31
C GLY A 80 4.87 8.00 -5.32
N ALA A 81 5.83 7.08 -5.41
CA ALA A 81 7.25 7.39 -5.45
C ALA A 81 7.60 8.12 -6.76
N GLY A 82 7.75 9.45 -6.69
CA GLY A 82 8.00 10.31 -7.85
C GLY A 82 6.82 11.21 -8.26
N GLY A 83 5.72 11.19 -7.49
CA GLY A 83 4.56 12.08 -7.70
C GLY A 83 3.50 11.55 -8.69
N ALA A 84 3.70 10.35 -9.24
CA ALA A 84 2.73 9.63 -10.05
C ALA A 84 3.05 8.13 -10.07
N MET A 85 2.04 7.27 -10.18
CA MET A 85 2.20 5.83 -10.41
C MET A 85 1.92 5.49 -11.87
N ASP A 86 2.88 4.83 -12.53
CA ASP A 86 2.70 4.28 -13.87
C ASP A 86 2.13 2.87 -13.80
N ILE A 87 0.90 2.73 -14.29
CA ILE A 87 0.09 1.51 -14.22
C ILE A 87 -0.21 1.04 -15.63
N ALA A 88 0.00 -0.24 -15.90
CA ALA A 88 -0.29 -0.84 -17.20
C ALA A 88 -1.45 -1.83 -17.10
N ASP A 89 -2.34 -1.80 -18.09
CA ASP A 89 -3.47 -2.74 -18.20
C ASP A 89 -3.01 -4.21 -18.09
N GLY A 90 -3.81 -5.01 -17.38
CA GLY A 90 -3.51 -6.42 -17.11
C GLY A 90 -2.37 -6.67 -16.11
N THR A 91 -1.67 -5.64 -15.64
CA THR A 91 -0.58 -5.81 -14.67
C THR A 91 -1.12 -6.15 -13.29
N LYS A 92 -0.46 -7.11 -12.63
CA LYS A 92 -0.76 -7.50 -11.26
C LYS A 92 0.11 -6.71 -10.29
N TYR A 93 -0.48 -6.32 -9.18
CA TYR A 93 0.19 -5.60 -8.10
C TYR A 93 -0.05 -6.31 -6.78
N ASP A 94 1.00 -6.45 -6.00
CA ASP A 94 0.95 -6.96 -4.64
C ASP A 94 0.88 -5.77 -3.66
N LEU A 95 -0.21 -5.69 -2.92
CA LEU A 95 -0.43 -4.78 -1.80
C LEU A 95 -0.05 -5.48 -0.51
N SER A 96 0.73 -4.79 0.32
CA SER A 96 0.94 -5.08 1.74
C SER A 96 0.50 -3.87 2.56
N ILE A 97 -0.28 -4.09 3.62
CA ILE A 97 -0.79 -3.03 4.49
C ILE A 97 -1.07 -3.56 5.89
N ALA A 98 -0.66 -2.83 6.92
CA ALA A 98 -1.02 -3.11 8.29
C ALA A 98 -2.21 -2.24 8.73
N LEU A 99 -3.21 -2.86 9.34
CA LEU A 99 -4.42 -2.17 9.81
C LEU A 99 -4.77 -2.57 11.24
N ARG A 100 -5.31 -1.62 11.99
CA ARG A 100 -5.86 -1.84 13.34
C ARG A 100 -7.10 -1.00 13.57
N ASN A 101 -8.18 -1.59 14.07
CA ASN A 101 -9.32 -0.79 14.53
C ASN A 101 -8.91 0.00 15.77
N ILE A 102 -9.26 1.29 15.80
CA ILE A 102 -9.07 2.12 16.99
C ILE A 102 -10.36 2.07 17.80
N PRO A 103 -10.34 1.58 19.05
CA PRO A 103 -11.53 1.46 19.85
C PRO A 103 -12.14 2.84 20.11
N ALA A 104 -13.47 2.90 20.13
CA ALA A 104 -14.16 4.09 20.56
C ALA A 104 -13.88 4.34 22.05
N ILE A 105 -13.70 5.61 22.41
CA ILE A 105 -13.46 6.03 23.80
C ILE A 105 -14.69 5.69 24.65
N LYS A 106 -15.87 5.96 24.12
CA LYS A 106 -17.17 5.66 24.73
C LYS A 106 -17.54 4.19 24.54
N ALA A 107 -17.96 3.53 25.62
CA ALA A 107 -18.28 2.11 25.61
C ALA A 107 -19.48 1.80 24.70
N GLU A 108 -20.46 2.69 24.68
CA GLU A 108 -21.67 2.64 23.85
C GLU A 108 -21.37 2.75 22.34
N ASP A 109 -20.23 3.36 21.98
CA ASP A 109 -19.78 3.52 20.59
C ASP A 109 -18.82 2.41 20.15
N ARG A 110 -18.49 1.47 21.05
CA ARG A 110 -17.60 0.34 20.73
C ARG A 110 -18.32 -0.61 19.79
N THR A 111 -17.89 -0.59 18.53
CA THR A 111 -18.16 -1.71 17.61
C THR A 111 -17.16 -2.83 17.89
N GLU A 112 -17.50 -4.07 17.60
CA GLU A 112 -16.62 -5.26 17.76
C GLU A 112 -15.38 -5.24 16.84
N GLY A 113 -14.96 -4.07 16.36
CA GLY A 113 -13.81 -3.90 15.47
C GLY A 113 -14.07 -4.61 14.16
N ASN A 114 -15.11 -4.21 13.42
CA ASN A 114 -15.43 -4.77 12.10
C ASN A 114 -15.50 -3.64 11.07
N LYS A 115 -14.35 -3.03 10.75
CA LYS A 115 -14.30 -1.95 9.74
C LYS A 115 -13.99 -2.50 8.36
N LEU A 116 -14.68 -1.98 7.36
CA LEU A 116 -14.43 -2.24 5.95
C LEU A 116 -13.59 -1.11 5.35
N ILE A 117 -12.53 -1.47 4.63
CA ILE A 117 -11.65 -0.58 3.89
C ILE A 117 -11.67 -0.99 2.43
N ILE A 118 -11.86 -0.02 1.53
CA ILE A 118 -11.67 -0.22 0.10
C ILE A 118 -10.31 0.35 -0.26
N ILE A 119 -9.52 -0.41 -1.02
CA ILE A 119 -8.23 0.00 -1.55
C ILE A 119 -8.35 0.04 -3.07
N GLN A 120 -8.02 1.18 -3.68
CA GLN A 120 -8.09 1.36 -5.12
C GLN A 120 -6.79 1.94 -5.67
N LEU A 121 -6.43 1.52 -6.89
CA LEU A 121 -5.70 2.39 -7.79
C LEU A 121 -6.74 3.19 -8.59
N ILE A 122 -6.59 4.50 -8.63
CA ILE A 122 -7.51 5.41 -9.34
C ILE A 122 -6.76 6.20 -10.41
N ASP A 123 -7.47 6.54 -11.48
CA ASP A 123 -6.99 7.49 -12.49
C ASP A 123 -7.16 8.96 -12.04
N GLU A 124 -6.77 9.89 -12.93
CA GLU A 124 -6.86 11.34 -12.71
C GLU A 124 -8.32 11.83 -12.53
N GLN A 125 -9.31 11.05 -12.94
CA GLN A 125 -10.75 11.34 -12.78
C GLN A 125 -11.34 10.65 -11.55
N CYS A 126 -10.50 10.09 -10.67
CA CYS A 126 -10.91 9.32 -9.50
C CYS A 126 -11.73 8.05 -9.82
N LYS A 127 -11.58 7.52 -11.04
CA LYS A 127 -12.20 6.25 -11.42
C LYS A 127 -11.28 5.08 -11.03
N PRO A 128 -11.79 4.03 -10.40
CA PRO A 128 -10.99 2.86 -10.06
C PRO A 128 -10.52 2.13 -11.32
N ILE A 129 -9.22 1.86 -11.38
CA ILE A 129 -8.56 1.02 -12.39
C ILE A 129 -8.05 -0.29 -11.80
N ALA A 130 -8.04 -0.42 -10.47
CA ALA A 130 -7.94 -1.67 -9.74
C ALA A 130 -8.56 -1.50 -8.34
N GLU A 131 -9.12 -2.55 -7.76
CA GLU A 131 -9.76 -2.48 -6.45
C GLU A 131 -9.60 -3.78 -5.65
N THR A 132 -9.48 -3.64 -4.33
CA THR A 132 -9.71 -4.72 -3.38
C THR A 132 -10.39 -4.20 -2.12
N THR A 133 -10.95 -5.11 -1.32
CA THR A 133 -11.62 -4.77 -0.06
C THR A 133 -11.01 -5.57 1.07
N ILE A 134 -10.80 -4.91 2.22
CA ILE A 134 -10.25 -5.51 3.43
C ILE A 134 -11.24 -5.28 4.58
N ARG A 135 -11.54 -6.35 5.33
CA ARG A 135 -12.30 -6.28 6.57
C ARG A 135 -11.36 -6.48 7.75
N VAL A 136 -11.18 -5.44 8.56
CA VAL A 136 -10.33 -5.44 9.76
C VAL A 136 -11.16 -5.93 10.94
N LYS A 137 -10.70 -6.99 11.61
CA LYS A 137 -11.41 -7.64 12.72
C LYS A 137 -10.70 -7.46 14.06
N GLY A 138 -11.42 -7.27 15.17
CA GLY A 138 -10.79 -7.12 16.49
C GLY A 138 -9.98 -5.82 16.64
N GLN A 139 -9.14 -5.72 17.66
CA GLN A 139 -8.47 -4.46 18.07
C GLN A 139 -6.94 -4.47 17.92
N GLY A 140 -6.35 -5.59 17.48
CA GLY A 140 -4.91 -5.71 17.25
C GLY A 140 -4.49 -5.30 15.84
N TRP A 141 -3.21 -4.98 15.69
CA TRP A 141 -2.58 -4.82 14.38
C TRP A 141 -2.63 -6.12 13.59
N GLN A 142 -2.99 -6.02 12.32
CA GLN A 142 -3.11 -7.14 11.39
C GLN A 142 -2.45 -6.79 10.07
N GLN A 143 -1.59 -7.68 9.58
CA GLN A 143 -1.00 -7.56 8.26
C GLN A 143 -1.93 -8.15 7.21
N PHE A 144 -2.19 -7.39 6.14
CA PHE A 144 -2.95 -7.83 4.99
C PHE A 144 -2.08 -7.81 3.75
N ASN A 145 -2.08 -8.93 3.02
CA ASN A 145 -1.48 -9.05 1.71
C ASN A 145 -2.60 -9.33 0.69
N LYS A 146 -2.69 -8.53 -0.36
CA LYS A 146 -3.70 -8.66 -1.42
C LYS A 146 -3.04 -8.49 -2.78
N ARG A 147 -3.62 -9.13 -3.78
CA ARG A 147 -3.25 -8.94 -5.18
C ARG A 147 -4.45 -8.41 -5.93
N PHE A 148 -4.24 -7.39 -6.75
CA PHE A 148 -5.25 -6.90 -7.70
C PHE A 148 -4.62 -6.73 -9.08
N THR A 149 -5.46 -6.76 -10.12
CA THR A 149 -5.05 -6.63 -11.52
C THR A 149 -5.61 -5.31 -12.04
N ALA A 150 -4.77 -4.50 -12.68
CA ALA A 150 -5.23 -3.28 -13.33
C ALA A 150 -6.09 -3.60 -14.56
N SER A 151 -7.16 -2.85 -14.75
CA SER A 151 -8.09 -2.97 -15.89
C SER A 151 -7.91 -1.86 -16.92
N ALA A 152 -6.91 -0.98 -16.73
CA ALA A 152 -6.57 0.10 -17.63
C ALA A 152 -5.13 0.56 -17.40
N THR A 153 -4.53 1.14 -18.44
CA THR A 153 -3.25 1.85 -18.37
C THR A 153 -3.47 3.28 -17.89
N CYS A 154 -2.67 3.76 -16.94
CA CYS A 154 -2.68 5.13 -16.45
C CYS A 154 -1.28 5.53 -15.98
N THR A 155 -0.73 6.62 -16.51
CA THR A 155 0.63 7.09 -16.17
C THR A 155 0.67 8.01 -14.95
N LYS A 156 -0.50 8.36 -14.40
CA LYS A 156 -0.68 9.27 -13.26
C LYS A 156 -1.69 8.71 -12.27
N ALA A 157 -1.63 7.41 -12.04
CA ALA A 157 -2.49 6.78 -11.07
C ALA A 157 -2.10 7.19 -9.66
N ARG A 158 -3.05 7.05 -8.74
CA ARG A 158 -2.85 7.25 -7.30
C ARG A 158 -3.43 6.08 -6.52
N LEU A 159 -2.88 5.80 -5.35
CA LEU A 159 -3.53 4.92 -4.38
C LEU A 159 -4.64 5.71 -3.67
N ALA A 160 -5.79 5.08 -3.46
CA ALA A 160 -6.84 5.55 -2.56
C ALA A 160 -7.16 4.48 -1.50
N ILE A 161 -7.08 4.87 -0.23
CA ILE A 161 -7.48 4.06 0.93
C ILE A 161 -8.75 4.68 1.51
N ILE A 162 -9.88 4.01 1.34
CA ILE A 162 -11.20 4.54 1.65
C ILE A 162 -11.73 3.87 2.91
N GLY A 163 -11.89 4.66 3.97
CA GLY A 163 -12.50 4.21 5.21
C GLY A 163 -14.02 4.28 5.14
N LEU A 164 -14.72 3.17 5.42
CA LEU A 164 -16.18 3.14 5.47
C LEU A 164 -16.71 3.23 6.91
N GLY A 165 -17.78 4.00 7.10
CA GLY A 165 -18.40 4.23 8.40
C GLY A 165 -17.55 5.06 9.37
N CYS A 166 -18.11 5.39 10.54
CA CYS A 166 -17.52 6.34 11.48
C CYS A 166 -16.44 5.74 12.40
N ALA A 167 -16.28 4.41 12.43
CA ALA A 167 -15.22 3.77 13.21
C ALA A 167 -13.83 4.17 12.68
N LYS A 168 -12.88 4.44 13.58
CA LYS A 168 -11.50 4.81 13.21
C LYS A 168 -10.65 3.57 12.95
N VAL A 169 -9.69 3.70 12.05
CA VAL A 169 -8.68 2.69 11.75
C VAL A 169 -7.32 3.34 11.67
N ALA A 170 -6.32 2.64 12.19
CA ALA A 170 -4.92 2.94 12.00
C ALA A 170 -4.42 2.22 10.74
N ILE A 171 -3.55 2.90 9.97
CA ILE A 171 -2.96 2.44 8.72
C ILE A 171 -1.45 2.64 8.80
N ASP A 172 -0.69 1.59 8.50
CA ASP A 172 0.77 1.60 8.53
C ASP A 172 1.33 0.57 7.53
N ASN A 173 2.63 0.61 7.25
CA ASN A 173 3.38 -0.31 6.39
C ASN A 173 2.70 -0.55 5.03
N VAL A 174 2.23 0.53 4.40
CA VAL A 174 1.59 0.49 3.09
C VAL A 174 2.66 0.32 2.00
N SER A 175 2.55 -0.73 1.21
CA SER A 175 3.46 -1.03 0.10
C SER A 175 2.67 -1.56 -1.08
N ILE A 176 3.00 -1.10 -2.28
CA ILE A 176 2.50 -1.64 -3.54
C ILE A 176 3.70 -1.89 -4.44
N LYS A 177 3.83 -3.13 -4.89
CA LYS A 177 4.88 -3.53 -5.82
C LYS A 177 4.25 -4.22 -7.02
N LYS A 178 4.84 -4.00 -8.18
CA LYS A 178 4.50 -4.79 -9.37
C LYS A 178 4.87 -6.26 -9.10
N HIS A 179 3.92 -7.16 -9.35
CA HIS A 179 4.11 -8.60 -9.20
C HIS A 179 4.97 -9.18 -10.34
#